data_AF-A0A954F6F6-F1
#
_entry.id   AF-A0A954F6F6-F1
#
_cell.length_a   1.000
_cell.length_b   1.000
_cell.length_c   1.000
_cell.angle_alpha   90.00
_cell.angle_beta   90.00
_cell.angle_gamma   90.00
#
_symmetry.space_group_name_H-M   'P 1'
#
loop_
_entity.id
_entity.type
_entity.pdbx_description
1 polymer ?
#
loop_
_entity_poly.entity_id
_entity_poly.type
_entity_poly.pdbx_seq_one_letter_code
_entity_poly.pdbx_strand_id
1 'polypeptide(L)'
;MLALLKRRSFGALTASQFLGAFNDNAFKALVLFLAASLSKENPLPWVERSSLAQTFGQALPHTLFALPFVLLGPLTGVLADRVSKTRIVWWANALEIIVMACACLAFTLQNYSCLMGTVFLMGAQSAVFG
;
A
#
# COMPACT_ATOMS: atom_id res chain seq x y z
N MET A 1 14.63 -19.58 -16.86
CA MET A 1 14.08 -18.69 -15.81
C MET A 1 14.09 -19.37 -14.43
N LEU A 2 13.50 -20.56 -14.26
CA LEU A 2 13.46 -21.30 -12.98
C LEU A 2 14.84 -21.63 -12.37
N ALA A 3 15.87 -21.85 -13.20
CA ALA A 3 17.24 -22.11 -12.73
C ALA A 3 17.90 -20.91 -12.02
N LEU A 4 17.44 -19.68 -12.25
CA LEU A 4 17.98 -18.48 -11.60
C LEU A 4 17.47 -18.31 -10.17
N LEU A 5 16.29 -18.84 -9.84
CA LEU A 5 15.74 -18.87 -8.47
C LEU A 5 16.60 -19.69 -7.50
N LYS A 6 17.39 -20.65 -8.01
CA LYS A 6 18.37 -21.40 -7.20
C LYS A 6 19.56 -20.54 -6.74
N ARG A 7 19.79 -19.38 -7.34
CA ARG A 7 20.79 -18.43 -6.83
C ARG A 7 20.20 -17.66 -5.66
N ARG A 8 20.84 -17.78 -4.48
CA ARG A 8 20.39 -17.19 -3.20
C ARG A 8 20.01 -15.71 -3.30
N SER A 9 20.76 -14.90 -4.05
CA SER A 9 20.48 -13.47 -4.20
C SER A 9 19.23 -13.18 -5.05
N PHE A 10 19.01 -13.94 -6.11
CA PHE A 10 17.86 -13.75 -7.00
C PHE A 10 16.58 -14.28 -6.35
N GLY A 11 16.64 -15.46 -5.71
CA GLY A 11 15.50 -16.00 -4.96
C GLY A 11 15.04 -15.07 -3.82
N ALA A 12 15.98 -14.49 -3.06
CA ALA A 12 15.66 -13.53 -2.00
C ALA A 12 15.03 -12.25 -2.55
N LEU A 13 15.53 -11.73 -3.67
CA LEU A 13 14.96 -10.56 -4.34
C LEU A 13 13.54 -10.83 -4.81
N THR A 14 13.31 -11.94 -5.51
CA THR A 14 11.97 -12.32 -6.00
C THR A 14 11.00 -12.54 -4.85
N ALA A 15 11.43 -13.17 -3.76
CA ALA A 15 10.59 -13.36 -2.58
C ALA A 15 10.19 -12.03 -1.92
N SER A 16 11.14 -11.10 -1.74
CA SER A 16 10.84 -9.77 -1.19
C SER A 16 9.88 -8.98 -2.10
N GLN A 17 10.10 -8.99 -3.40
CA GLN A 17 9.22 -8.32 -4.37
C GLN A 17 7.81 -8.94 -4.40
N PHE A 18 7.72 -10.27 -4.31
CA PHE A 18 6.44 -10.96 -4.22
C PHE A 18 5.69 -10.61 -2.92
N LEU A 19 6.38 -10.61 -1.78
CA LEU A 19 5.78 -10.28 -0.49
C LEU A 19 5.29 -8.84 -0.44
N GLY A 20 6.08 -7.89 -0.97
CA GLY A 20 5.66 -6.48 -1.07
C GLY A 20 4.41 -6.33 -1.94
N ALA A 21 4.43 -6.90 -3.15
CA ALA A 21 3.26 -6.88 -4.04
C ALA A 21 2.02 -7.57 -3.43
N PHE A 22 2.22 -8.65 -2.68
CA PHE A 22 1.14 -9.30 -1.94
C PHE A 22 0.57 -8.39 -0.85
N ASN A 23 1.43 -7.76 -0.05
CA ASN A 23 1.01 -6.86 1.03
C ASN A 23 0.23 -5.65 0.50
N ASP A 24 0.71 -5.02 -0.56
CA ASP A 24 0.03 -3.93 -1.26
C ASP A 24 -1.39 -4.32 -1.69
N ASN A 25 -1.52 -5.47 -2.36
CA ASN A 25 -2.81 -5.95 -2.84
C ASN A 25 -3.74 -6.39 -1.70
N ALA A 26 -3.20 -7.07 -0.67
CA ALA A 26 -3.96 -7.48 0.49
C ALA A 26 -4.50 -6.27 1.27
N PHE A 27 -3.64 -5.29 1.55
CA PHE A 27 -4.04 -4.06 2.24
C PHE A 27 -5.10 -3.29 1.43
N LYS A 28 -4.89 -3.11 0.13
CA LYS A 28 -5.87 -2.46 -0.75
C LYS A 28 -7.21 -3.19 -0.75
N ALA A 29 -7.22 -4.53 -0.84
CA ALA A 29 -8.43 -5.33 -0.81
C ALA A 29 -9.17 -5.20 0.53
N LEU A 30 -8.44 -5.21 1.66
CA LEU A 30 -9.01 -5.02 2.99
C LEU A 30 -9.70 -3.66 3.14
N VAL A 31 -9.04 -2.57 2.71
CA VAL A 31 -9.62 -1.22 2.81
C VAL A 31 -10.80 -1.05 1.85
N LEU A 32 -10.74 -1.64 0.65
CA LEU A 32 -11.88 -1.65 -0.28
C LEU A 32 -13.07 -2.41 0.29
N PHE A 33 -12.83 -3.59 0.90
CA PHE A 33 -13.89 -4.35 1.58
C PHE A 33 -14.52 -3.55 2.72
N LEU A 34 -13.69 -2.82 3.47
CA LEU A 34 -14.16 -1.93 4.52
C LEU A 34 -15.02 -0.78 3.99
N ALA A 35 -14.59 -0.12 2.91
CA ALA A 35 -15.41 0.91 2.25
C ALA A 35 -16.71 0.31 1.67
N ALA A 36 -16.67 -0.92 1.17
CA ALA A 36 -17.86 -1.64 0.68
C ALA A 36 -18.84 -2.03 1.81
N SER A 37 -18.39 -2.06 3.07
CA SER A 37 -19.28 -2.33 4.21
C SER A 37 -20.39 -1.28 4.35
N LEU A 38 -20.19 -0.06 3.83
CA LEU A 38 -21.22 0.99 3.79
C LEU A 38 -22.47 0.60 3.01
N SER A 39 -22.36 -0.31 2.04
CA SER A 39 -23.47 -0.76 1.21
C SER A 39 -24.22 -1.96 1.80
N LYS A 40 -23.83 -2.45 2.99
CA LYS A 40 -24.47 -3.59 3.67
C LYS A 40 -25.48 -3.09 4.71
N GLU A 41 -26.45 -3.94 5.06
CA GLU A 41 -27.49 -3.65 6.07
C GLU A 41 -26.94 -3.29 7.45
N ASN A 42 -25.72 -3.73 7.78
CA ASN A 42 -25.04 -3.43 9.04
C ASN A 42 -23.62 -2.91 8.75
N PRO A 43 -23.46 -1.61 8.45
CA PRO A 43 -22.14 -1.02 8.21
C PRO A 43 -21.33 -0.93 9.50
N LEU A 44 -20.01 -0.81 9.36
CA LEU A 44 -19.13 -0.57 10.51
C LEU A 44 -19.38 0.87 11.03
N PRO A 45 -19.73 1.07 12.33
CA PRO A 45 -20.17 2.36 12.82
C PRO A 45 -19.16 3.50 12.63
N TRP A 46 -17.87 3.21 12.75
CA TRP A 46 -16.80 4.20 12.59
C TRP A 46 -16.51 4.55 11.12
N VAL A 47 -16.87 3.67 10.19
CA VAL A 47 -16.79 3.91 8.75
C VAL A 47 -18.01 4.72 8.31
N GLU A 48 -19.20 4.34 8.78
CA GLU A 48 -20.45 5.04 8.49
C GLU A 48 -20.42 6.48 8.98
N ARG A 49 -19.90 6.74 10.18
CA ARG A 49 -19.78 8.10 10.74
C ARG A 49 -18.79 9.00 9.99
N SER A 50 -17.93 8.43 9.15
CA SER A 50 -16.94 9.20 8.39
C SER A 50 -17.58 9.89 7.18
N SER A 51 -17.54 11.22 7.15
CA SER A 51 -18.01 12.01 6.01
C SER A 51 -17.29 11.68 4.71
N LEU A 52 -15.99 11.36 4.78
CA LEU A 52 -15.20 10.93 3.62
C LEU A 52 -15.72 9.63 3.04
N ALA A 53 -16.06 8.68 3.92
CA ALA A 53 -16.56 7.38 3.50
C ALA A 53 -17.96 7.49 2.87
N GLN A 54 -18.84 8.33 3.43
CA GLN A 54 -20.16 8.59 2.85
C GLN A 54 -20.09 9.32 1.49
N THR A 55 -19.19 10.28 1.36
CA THR A 55 -19.09 11.12 0.14
C THR A 55 -18.50 10.37 -1.04
N PHE A 56 -17.46 9.56 -0.79
CA PHE A 56 -16.66 8.97 -1.86
C PHE A 56 -16.69 7.44 -1.90
N GLY A 57 -17.21 6.78 -0.86
CA GLY A 57 -17.37 5.34 -0.81
C GLY A 57 -16.10 4.56 -1.17
N GLN A 58 -16.24 3.61 -2.09
CA GLN A 58 -15.13 2.75 -2.54
C GLN A 58 -14.17 3.44 -3.52
N ALA A 59 -14.55 4.59 -4.11
CA ALA A 59 -13.71 5.29 -5.08
C ALA A 59 -12.49 5.93 -4.39
N LEU A 60 -12.63 6.37 -3.14
CA LEU A 60 -11.56 7.07 -2.42
C LEU A 60 -10.34 6.19 -2.14
N PRO A 61 -10.45 5.00 -1.51
CA PRO A 61 -9.28 4.14 -1.30
C PRO A 61 -8.63 3.71 -2.61
N HIS A 62 -9.43 3.45 -3.66
CA HIS A 62 -8.90 3.03 -4.95
C HIS A 62 -8.06 4.13 -5.61
N THR A 63 -8.61 5.36 -5.65
CA THR A 63 -7.94 6.50 -6.28
C THR A 63 -6.74 6.97 -5.46
N LEU A 64 -6.85 7.05 -4.12
CA LEU A 64 -5.72 7.42 -3.26
C LEU A 64 -4.55 6.46 -3.35
N PHE A 65 -4.81 5.17 -3.53
CA PHE A 65 -3.73 4.19 -3.72
C PHE A 65 -3.05 4.35 -5.09
N ALA A 66 -3.82 4.60 -6.15
CA ALA A 66 -3.30 4.69 -7.51
C ALA A 66 -2.63 6.04 -7.83
N LEU A 67 -3.06 7.12 -7.17
CA LEU A 67 -2.62 8.48 -7.46
C LEU A 67 -1.10 8.69 -7.31
N PRO A 68 -0.44 8.18 -6.25
CA PRO A 68 1.01 8.28 -6.15
C PRO A 68 1.77 7.57 -7.27
N PHE A 69 1.26 6.45 -7.80
CA PHE A 69 1.90 5.75 -8.93
C PHE A 69 1.95 6.64 -10.18
N VAL A 70 0.87 7.37 -10.44
CA VAL A 70 0.79 8.28 -11.59
C VAL A 70 1.73 9.48 -11.40
N LEU A 71 1.84 10.00 -10.19
CA LEU A 71 2.64 11.20 -9.89
C LEU A 71 4.14 10.91 -9.73
N LEU A 72 4.48 9.81 -9.06
CA LEU A 72 5.85 9.47 -8.68
C LEU A 72 6.52 8.50 -9.66
N GLY A 73 5.78 7.86 -10.55
CA GLY A 73 6.32 6.95 -11.56
C GLY A 73 7.49 7.53 -12.39
N PRO A 74 7.45 8.80 -12.84
CA PRO A 74 8.61 9.39 -13.55
C PRO A 74 9.85 9.57 -12.66
N LEU A 75 9.68 9.76 -11.35
CA LEU A 75 10.78 10.00 -10.41
C LEU A 75 11.53 8.71 -10.06
N THR A 76 10.86 7.55 -10.16
CA THR A 76 11.48 6.25 -9.83
C THR A 76 12.56 5.85 -10.81
N GLY A 77 12.37 6.11 -12.11
CA GLY A 77 13.38 5.84 -13.13
C GLY A 77 14.70 6.56 -12.83
N VAL A 78 14.62 7.84 -12.47
CA VAL A 78 15.80 8.65 -12.10
C VAL A 78 16.45 8.13 -10.81
N LEU A 79 15.65 7.67 -9.84
CA LEU A 79 16.15 7.15 -8.57
C LEU A 79 16.84 5.78 -8.75
N ALA A 80 16.29 4.93 -9.62
CA ALA A 80 16.84 3.61 -9.95
C ALA A 80 18.21 3.71 -10.64
N ASP A 81 18.45 4.77 -11.40
CA ASP A 81 19.74 5.01 -12.06
C ASP A 81 20.84 5.50 -11.09
N ARG A 82 20.46 6.13 -9.97
CA ARG A 82 21.41 6.75 -9.03
C ARG A 82 21.69 5.95 -7.76
N VAL A 83 20.80 5.02 -7.38
CA VAL A 83 20.88 4.31 -6.09
C VAL A 83 21.05 2.81 -6.30
N SER A 84 21.88 2.17 -5.46
CA SER A 84 22.08 0.72 -5.55
C SER A 84 20.80 -0.05 -5.24
N LYS A 85 20.48 -1.05 -6.08
CA LYS A 85 19.26 -1.87 -5.96
C LYS A 85 19.07 -2.47 -4.56
N THR A 86 20.15 -2.91 -3.92
CA THR A 86 20.08 -3.48 -2.56
C THR A 86 19.63 -2.45 -1.52
N ARG A 87 20.09 -1.19 -1.64
CA ARG A 87 19.71 -0.12 -0.72
C ARG A 87 18.25 0.28 -0.92
N ILE A 88 17.81 0.35 -2.17
CA ILE A 88 16.41 0.62 -2.54
C ILE A 88 15.48 -0.40 -1.87
N VAL A 89 15.76 -1.70 -2.06
CA VAL A 89 14.94 -2.78 -1.48
C VAL A 89 14.92 -2.73 0.05
N TRP A 90 16.05 -2.46 0.70
CA TRP A 90 16.11 -2.39 2.16
C TRP A 90 15.24 -1.25 2.73
N TRP A 91 15.33 -0.06 2.13
CA TRP A 91 14.47 1.07 2.53
C TRP A 91 13.00 0.86 2.19
N ALA A 92 12.70 0.20 1.07
CA ALA A 92 11.34 -0.16 0.68
C ALA A 92 10.64 -0.99 1.76
N ASN A 93 11.26 -2.10 2.14
CA ASN A 93 10.71 -3.00 3.15
C ASN A 93 10.62 -2.31 4.53
N ALA A 94 11.59 -1.44 4.88
CA ALA A 94 11.54 -0.70 6.14
C ALA A 94 10.38 0.30 6.18
N LEU A 95 10.16 1.06 5.09
CA LEU A 95 9.04 1.98 4.97
C LEU A 95 7.70 1.25 4.96
N GLU A 96 7.61 0.11 4.28
CA GLU A 96 6.43 -0.74 4.26
C GLU A 96 6.00 -1.16 5.67
N ILE A 97 6.95 -1.61 6.50
CA ILE A 97 6.67 -1.97 7.91
C ILE A 97 6.14 -0.77 8.70
N ILE A 98 6.74 0.42 8.52
CA ILE A 98 6.30 1.64 9.21
C ILE A 98 4.87 2.02 8.79
N VAL A 99 4.59 1.99 7.48
CA VAL A 99 3.25 2.29 6.94
C VAL A 99 2.22 1.26 7.44
N MET A 100 2.56 -0.02 7.49
CA MET A 100 1.68 -1.04 8.06
C MET A 100 1.46 -0.88 9.57
N ALA A 101 2.48 -0.43 10.32
CA ALA A 101 2.30 -0.09 11.73
C ALA A 101 1.34 1.10 11.90
N CYS A 102 1.46 2.14 11.08
CA CYS A 102 0.50 3.24 11.03
C CYS A 102 -0.90 2.77 10.64
N ALA A 103 -1.03 1.83 9.71
CA ALA A 103 -2.32 1.24 9.34
C ALA A 103 -2.97 0.53 10.53
N CYS A 104 -2.19 -0.29 11.24
CA CYS A 104 -2.64 -0.98 12.44
C CYS A 104 -3.14 0.01 13.51
N LEU A 105 -2.40 1.09 13.74
CA LEU A 105 -2.83 2.17 14.64
C LEU A 105 -4.11 2.87 14.16
N ALA A 106 -4.25 3.12 12.86
CA ALA A 106 -5.47 3.73 12.32
C ALA A 106 -6.70 2.80 12.51
N PHE A 107 -6.51 1.48 12.36
CA PHE A 107 -7.54 0.49 12.64
C PHE A 107 -7.93 0.43 14.11
N THR A 108 -6.97 0.45 15.04
CA THR A 108 -7.26 0.40 16.48
C THR A 108 -7.94 1.69 16.96
N LEU A 109 -7.55 2.83 16.41
CA LEU A 109 -8.18 4.13 16.66
C LEU A 109 -9.53 4.30 15.93
N GLN A 110 -9.90 3.35 15.07
CA GLN A 110 -11.14 3.39 14.27
C GLN A 110 -11.29 4.71 13.48
N ASN A 111 -10.18 5.26 13.00
CA ASN A 111 -10.15 6.55 12.34
C ASN A 111 -9.99 6.37 10.82
N TYR A 112 -11.11 6.50 10.11
CA TYR A 112 -11.15 6.34 8.66
C TYR A 112 -10.24 7.33 7.92
N SER A 113 -10.18 8.60 8.35
CA SER A 113 -9.34 9.62 7.72
C SER A 113 -7.86 9.29 7.85
N CYS A 114 -7.43 8.82 9.03
CA CYS A 114 -6.06 8.37 9.26
C CYS A 114 -5.74 7.15 8.40
N LEU A 115 -6.68 6.20 8.27
CA LEU A 115 -6.54 5.03 7.41
C LEU A 115 -6.37 5.43 5.93
N MET A 116 -7.13 6.43 5.44
CA MET A 116 -6.97 6.95 4.07
C MET A 116 -5.60 7.60 3.86
N GLY A 117 -5.08 8.32 4.86
CA GLY A 117 -3.71 8.83 4.84
C GLY A 117 -2.69 7.71 4.68
N THR A 118 -2.89 6.60 5.41
CA THR A 118 -2.03 5.41 5.28
C THR A 118 -2.16 4.74 3.92
N VAL A 119 -3.35 4.71 3.30
CA VAL A 119 -3.54 4.21 1.92
C VAL A 119 -2.73 5.03 0.91
N PHE A 120 -2.74 6.35 1.06
CA PHE A 120 -1.94 7.21 0.20
C PHE A 120 -0.44 6.98 0.42
N LEU A 121 0.02 6.89 1.67
CA LEU A 121 1.42 6.57 1.99
C LEU A 121 1.83 5.21 1.43
N MET A 122 0.93 4.22 1.50
CA MET A 122 1.14 2.90 0.94
C MET A 122 1.34 2.94 -0.57
N GLY A 123 0.43 3.62 -1.27
CA GLY A 123 0.57 3.86 -2.70
C GLY A 123 1.86 4.60 -3.04
N ALA A 124 2.27 5.58 -2.23
CA ALA A 124 3.46 6.39 -2.46
C ALA A 124 4.76 5.60 -2.31
N GLN A 125 4.92 4.78 -1.27
CA GLN A 125 6.12 3.95 -1.17
C GLN A 125 6.13 2.90 -2.28
N SER A 126 5.00 2.23 -2.54
CA SER A 126 4.95 1.19 -3.57
C SER A 126 5.23 1.78 -4.95
N ALA A 127 4.74 2.99 -5.24
CA ALA A 127 5.09 3.71 -6.46
C ALA A 127 6.58 3.98 -6.61
N VAL A 128 7.30 4.24 -5.50
CA VAL A 128 8.74 4.54 -5.50
C VAL A 128 9.61 3.29 -5.70
N PHE A 129 9.10 2.12 -5.30
CA PHE A 129 9.89 0.89 -5.22
C PHE A 129 9.47 -0.24 -6.18
N GLY A 130 8.23 -0.19 -6.68
CA GLY A 130 7.64 -1.17 -7.59
C GLY A 130 8.20 -1.14 -9.00
#